data_AF-A0A5J4SJY9-F1
#
_entry.id   AF-A0A5J4SJY9-F1
#
_cell.length_a   1.000
_cell.length_b   1.000
_cell.length_c   1.000
_cell.angle_alpha   90.00
_cell.angle_beta   90.00
_cell.angle_gamma   90.00
#
_symmetry.space_group_name_H-M   'P 1'
#
loop_
_entity.id
_entity.type
_entity.pdbx_description
1 polymer ?
#
loop_
_entity_poly.entity_id
_entity_poly.type
_entity_poly.pdbx_seq_one_letter_code
_entity_poly.pdbx_strand_id
1 'polypeptide(L)'
;MKKSVWLTYDLGVQGDYKSLYAWLDDHNAIECGDSVSFFQYEYNDAKSFKEQIREDLKNKVKFESGNRIYIILSEIVEGEKKIKGSFLIGKRKASPWEGYGEKTDNTEEIGDE
;
A
#
# COMPACT_ATOMS: atom_id res chain seq x y z
N MET A 1 12.57 9.18 -13.77
CA MET A 1 11.17 9.00 -14.25
C MET A 1 10.22 9.31 -13.11
N LYS A 2 8.93 9.50 -13.39
CA LYS A 2 7.89 9.70 -12.35
C LYS A 2 6.82 8.63 -12.43
N LYS A 3 6.28 8.22 -11.29
CA LYS A 3 5.14 7.31 -11.22
C LYS A 3 4.14 7.80 -10.17
N SER A 4 2.86 7.73 -10.52
CA SER A 4 1.74 7.97 -9.60
C SER A 4 1.67 6.87 -8.54
N VAL A 5 1.64 7.28 -7.27
CA VAL A 5 1.54 6.38 -6.13
C VAL A 5 0.37 6.80 -5.25
N TRP A 6 -0.52 5.86 -4.95
CA TRP A 6 -1.34 5.97 -3.74
C TRP A 6 -0.69 5.15 -2.65
N LEU A 7 -0.59 5.72 -1.46
CA LEU A 7 0.02 5.10 -0.30
C LEU A 7 -0.99 5.12 0.85
N THR A 8 -1.30 3.94 1.38
CA THR A 8 -2.06 3.80 2.62
C THR A 8 -1.14 3.37 3.75
N TYR A 9 -1.42 3.88 4.95
CA TYR A 9 -0.52 3.71 6.08
C TYR A 9 -1.28 3.42 7.37
N ASP A 10 -0.73 2.51 8.16
CA ASP A 10 -1.20 2.22 9.51
C ASP A 10 0.03 1.97 10.38
N LEU A 11 0.37 2.96 11.20
CA LEU A 11 1.51 2.88 12.11
C LEU A 11 1.08 2.57 13.56
N GLY A 12 -0.21 2.28 13.80
CA GLY A 12 -0.78 2.16 15.15
C GLY A 12 -0.74 3.47 15.93
N VAL A 13 -1.22 3.47 17.17
CA VAL A 13 -1.40 4.71 17.98
C VAL A 13 -0.09 5.47 18.24
N GLN A 14 1.01 4.74 18.42
CA GLN A 14 2.34 5.31 18.75
C GLN A 14 3.28 5.38 17.54
N GLY A 15 2.71 5.26 16.34
CA GLY A 15 3.48 5.31 15.10
C GLY A 15 4.24 6.62 14.91
N ASP A 16 5.36 6.56 14.18
CA ASP A 16 6.13 7.74 13.80
C ASP A 16 5.46 8.52 12.66
N TYR A 17 4.24 9.00 12.92
CA TYR A 17 3.46 9.80 11.97
C TYR A 17 4.13 11.13 11.66
N LYS A 18 4.86 11.70 12.62
CA LYS A 18 5.57 12.97 12.40
C LYS A 18 6.56 12.86 11.24
N SER A 19 7.40 11.82 11.24
CA SER A 19 8.37 11.63 10.16
C SER A 19 7.72 11.17 8.86
N LEU A 20 6.66 10.35 8.94
CA LEU A 20 5.88 9.97 7.74
C LEU A 20 5.24 11.20 7.08
N TYR A 21 4.64 12.09 7.85
CA TYR A 21 3.99 13.30 7.33
C TYR A 21 5.01 14.28 6.77
N ALA A 22 6.17 14.44 7.41
CA ALA A 22 7.27 15.20 6.82
C ALA A 22 7.73 14.61 5.48
N TRP A 23 7.86 13.29 5.39
CA TRP A 23 8.22 12.62 4.14
C TRP A 23 7.16 12.80 3.04
N LEU A 24 5.87 12.76 3.38
CA LEU A 24 4.77 13.02 2.46
C LEU A 24 4.76 14.48 1.98
N ASP A 25 5.05 15.43 2.87
CA ASP A 25 5.18 16.86 2.57
C ASP A 25 6.34 17.13 1.60
N ASP A 26 7.52 16.53 1.84
CA ASP A 26 8.68 16.59 0.93
C ASP A 26 8.33 16.13 -0.50
N HIS A 27 7.36 15.21 -0.62
CA HIS A 27 6.86 14.67 -1.90
C HIS A 27 5.65 15.40 -2.46
N ASN A 28 5.24 16.52 -1.86
CA ASN A 28 4.04 17.29 -2.23
C ASN A 28 2.80 16.39 -2.33
N ALA A 29 2.65 15.47 -1.38
CA ALA A 29 1.55 14.52 -1.38
C ALA A 29 0.20 15.21 -1.14
N ILE A 30 -0.83 14.69 -1.78
CA ILE A 30 -2.22 15.10 -1.63
C ILE A 30 -2.90 14.15 -0.64
N GLU A 31 -3.56 14.70 0.37
CA GLU A 31 -4.39 13.95 1.31
C GLU A 31 -5.63 13.40 0.57
N CYS A 32 -5.99 12.14 0.83
CA CYS A 32 -7.04 11.42 0.11
C CYS A 32 -8.04 10.73 1.06
N GLY A 33 -8.23 11.28 2.25
CA GLY A 33 -8.94 10.67 3.36
C GLY A 33 -8.02 9.96 4.36
N ASP A 34 -8.64 9.47 5.44
CA ASP A 34 -7.96 8.86 6.57
C ASP A 34 -6.93 7.82 6.14
N SER A 35 -5.68 8.08 6.49
CA SER A 35 -4.58 7.15 6.28
C SER A 35 -4.31 6.81 4.80
N VAL A 36 -4.67 7.70 3.87
CA VAL A 36 -4.40 7.58 2.43
C VAL A 36 -3.79 8.86 1.87
N SER A 37 -2.81 8.71 0.99
CA SER A 37 -2.15 9.82 0.30
C SER A 37 -1.87 9.49 -1.16
N PHE A 38 -1.71 10.53 -1.98
CA PHE A 38 -1.31 10.43 -3.38
C PHE A 38 -0.11 11.33 -3.68
N PHE A 39 0.88 10.84 -4.43
CA PHE A 39 2.03 11.64 -4.86
C PHE A 39 2.66 11.12 -6.14
N GLN A 40 3.51 11.95 -6.77
CA GLN A 40 4.38 11.54 -7.87
C GLN A 40 5.76 11.24 -7.31
N TYR A 41 6.22 9.99 -7.41
CA TYR A 41 7.54 9.59 -6.92
C TYR A 41 8.58 9.60 -8.05
N GLU A 42 9.70 10.28 -7.82
CA GLU A 42 10.84 10.28 -8.72
C GLU A 42 11.72 9.05 -8.48
N TYR A 43 12.03 8.31 -9.53
CA TYR A 43 12.83 7.09 -9.44
C TYR A 43 13.78 6.91 -10.63
N ASN A 44 14.79 6.07 -10.41
CA ASN A 44 15.75 5.65 -11.43
C ASN A 44 15.66 4.13 -11.69
N ASP A 45 16.31 3.64 -12.75
CA ASP A 45 16.29 2.21 -13.12
C ASP A 45 17.37 1.37 -12.41
N ALA A 46 18.13 1.94 -11.47
CA ALA A 46 19.21 1.20 -10.80
C ALA A 46 18.72 0.14 -9.82
N LYS A 47 17.48 0.27 -9.32
CA LYS A 47 16.82 -0.66 -8.40
C LYS A 47 15.33 -0.77 -8.72
N SER A 48 14.64 -1.78 -8.18
CA SER A 48 13.20 -1.84 -8.36
C SER A 48 12.51 -0.61 -7.71
N PHE A 49 11.46 -0.10 -8.37
CA PHE A 49 10.70 1.05 -7.90
C PHE A 49 10.23 0.91 -6.44
N LYS A 50 9.76 -0.30 -6.09
CA LYS A 50 9.26 -0.61 -4.74
C LYS A 50 10.36 -0.63 -3.69
N GLU A 51 11.56 -1.09 -4.05
CA GLU A 51 12.71 -1.08 -3.14
C GLU A 51 13.16 0.36 -2.86
N GLN A 52 13.18 1.23 -3.87
CA GLN A 52 13.55 2.64 -3.68
C GLN A 52 12.63 3.34 -2.67
N ILE A 53 11.30 3.26 -2.84
CA ILE A 53 10.36 3.86 -1.88
C ILE A 53 10.50 3.21 -0.49
N ARG A 54 10.67 1.89 -0.43
CA ARG A 54 10.83 1.17 0.84
C ARG A 54 12.07 1.63 1.59
N GLU A 55 13.20 1.76 0.91
CA GLU A 55 14.47 2.24 1.50
C GLU A 55 14.31 3.68 1.96
N ASP A 56 13.74 4.56 1.12
CA ASP A 56 13.55 5.96 1.46
C ASP A 56 12.65 6.15 2.70
N LEU A 57 11.50 5.47 2.73
CA LEU A 57 10.64 5.44 3.92
C LEU A 57 11.37 4.91 5.15
N LYS A 58 12.13 3.81 5.05
CA LYS A 58 12.86 3.24 6.19
C LYS A 58 13.99 4.14 6.71
N ASN A 59 14.55 5.00 5.86
CA ASN A 59 15.58 5.95 6.24
C ASN A 59 15.01 7.17 6.97
N LYS A 60 13.72 7.46 6.80
CA LYS A 60 13.06 8.66 7.33
C LYS A 60 12.09 8.36 8.47
N VAL A 61 11.41 7.22 8.42
CA VAL A 61 10.32 6.84 9.32
C VAL A 61 10.73 5.63 10.14
N LYS A 62 10.56 5.71 11.46
CA LYS A 62 10.77 4.54 12.33
C LYS A 62 9.56 3.60 12.23
N PHE A 63 9.79 2.39 11.72
CA PHE A 63 8.78 1.34 11.67
C PHE A 63 8.95 0.31 12.79
N GLU A 64 7.84 -0.09 13.38
CA GLU A 64 7.75 -1.14 14.39
C GLU A 64 6.95 -2.35 13.89
N SER A 65 7.01 -3.44 14.66
CA SER A 65 6.22 -4.64 14.35
C SER A 65 4.73 -4.30 14.31
N GLY A 66 4.05 -4.72 13.24
CA GLY A 66 2.63 -4.46 13.04
C GLY A 66 2.32 -3.18 12.27
N ASN A 67 3.29 -2.29 12.05
CA ASN A 67 3.14 -1.18 11.10
C ASN A 67 2.96 -1.70 9.67
N ARG A 68 2.18 -0.97 8.89
CA ARG A 68 1.81 -1.35 7.53
C ARG A 68 1.87 -0.14 6.61
N ILE A 69 2.55 -0.31 5.48
CA ILE A 69 2.49 0.61 4.34
C ILE A 69 2.11 -0.22 3.13
N TYR A 70 0.99 0.12 2.50
CA TYR A 70 0.53 -0.49 1.26
C TYR A 70 0.53 0.57 0.17
N ILE A 71 0.98 0.20 -1.01
CA ILE A 71 0.97 1.10 -2.17
C ILE A 71 0.09 0.54 -3.26
N ILE A 72 -0.52 1.45 -4.03
CA ILE A 72 -1.22 1.17 -5.27
C ILE A 72 -0.52 1.97 -6.37
N LEU A 73 -0.13 1.27 -7.42
CA LEU A 73 0.59 1.80 -8.56
C LEU A 73 -0.24 1.63 -9.82
N SER A 74 -0.21 2.65 -10.67
CA SER A 74 -0.66 2.54 -12.05
C SER A 74 0.54 2.28 -12.95
N GLU A 75 0.47 1.21 -13.74
CA GLU A 75 1.51 0.83 -14.70
C GLU A 75 0.87 0.62 -16.07
N ILE A 76 1.58 1.01 -17.13
CA ILE A 76 1.22 0.61 -18.49
C ILE A 76 1.93 -0.71 -18.78
N VAL A 77 1.16 -1.77 -19.03
CA VAL A 77 1.67 -3.10 -19.39
C VAL A 77 1.02 -3.47 -20.71
N GLU A 78 1.83 -3.67 -21.75
CA GLU A 78 1.35 -4.04 -23.10
C GLU A 78 0.34 -3.03 -23.68
N GLY A 79 0.52 -1.74 -23.39
CA GLY A 79 -0.37 -0.67 -23.85
C GLY A 79 -1.62 -0.45 -22.98
N GLU A 80 -1.87 -1.31 -22.00
CA GLU A 80 -3.03 -1.21 -21.11
C GLU A 80 -2.65 -0.70 -19.72
N LYS A 81 -3.53 0.13 -19.15
CA LYS A 81 -3.38 0.61 -17.77
C LYS A 81 -3.77 -0.50 -16.78
N LYS A 82 -2.77 -1.05 -16.09
CA LYS A 82 -2.95 -2.02 -15.00
C LYS A 82 -2.70 -1.35 -13.65
N ILE A 83 -3.57 -1.64 -12.70
CA ILE A 83 -3.41 -1.20 -11.30
C ILE A 83 -2.88 -2.37 -10.49
N LYS A 84 -1.77 -2.16 -9.78
CA LYS A 84 -1.17 -3.17 -8.91
C LYS A 84 -0.99 -2.61 -7.52
N GLY A 85 -1.33 -3.42 -6.51
CA GLY A 85 -1.09 -3.06 -5.12
C GLY A 85 -0.21 -4.08 -4.41
N SER A 86 0.61 -3.61 -3.47
CA SER A 86 1.43 -4.49 -2.63
C SER A 86 1.87 -3.80 -1.34
N PHE A 87 2.20 -4.60 -0.32
CA PHE A 87 2.80 -4.09 0.91
C PHE A 87 4.27 -3.72 0.68
N LEU A 88 4.64 -2.50 1.07
CA LEU A 88 6.03 -2.10 1.22
C LEU A 88 6.55 -2.48 2.61
N ILE A 89 5.76 -2.23 3.66
CA ILE A 89 6.08 -2.52 5.06
C ILE A 89 4.94 -3.34 5.65
N GLY A 90 5.28 -4.34 6.46
CA GLY A 90 4.31 -5.22 7.11
C GLY A 90 3.66 -6.22 6.15
N LYS A 91 2.50 -6.74 6.56
CA LYS A 91 1.75 -7.76 5.84
C LYS A 91 0.24 -7.61 6.04
N ARG A 92 -0.52 -8.32 5.21
CA ARG A 92 -1.98 -8.44 5.34
C ARG A 92 -2.33 -9.07 6.69
N LYS A 93 -3.39 -8.57 7.33
CA LYS A 93 -4.03 -9.18 8.51
C LYS A 93 -5.32 -9.87 8.05
N ALA A 94 -5.93 -10.68 8.94
CA ALA A 94 -7.29 -11.16 8.72
C ALA A 94 -8.22 -9.97 8.40
N SER A 95 -9.18 -10.18 7.49
CA SER A 95 -10.05 -9.10 7.06
C SER A 95 -11.04 -8.79 8.20
N PRO A 96 -11.16 -7.54 8.66
CA PRO A 96 -12.01 -7.25 9.82
C PRO A 96 -13.51 -7.43 9.54
N TRP A 97 -13.90 -7.40 8.27
CA TRP A 97 -15.27 -7.68 7.80
C TRP A 97 -15.51 -9.17 7.49
N GLU A 98 -14.54 -10.05 7.76
CA GLU A 98 -14.73 -11.49 7.59
C GLU A 98 -15.91 -11.97 8.45
N GLY A 99 -16.86 -12.67 7.81
CA GLY A 99 -18.09 -13.15 8.45
C GLY A 99 -19.24 -12.15 8.53
N TYR A 100 -19.05 -10.88 8.16
CA TYR A 100 -20.11 -9.86 8.20
C TYR A 100 -20.91 -9.76 6.90
N GLY A 101 -20.44 -10.37 5.81
CA GLY A 101 -21.14 -10.41 4.52
C GLY A 101 -21.84 -11.74 4.29
N GLU A 102 -22.98 -11.70 3.61
CA GLU A 102 -23.65 -12.89 3.09
C GLU A 102 -22.78 -13.49 1.98
N LYS A 103 -22.16 -14.63 2.26
CA LYS A 103 -21.53 -15.45 1.23
C LYS A 103 -22.63 -16.38 0.69
N THR A 104 -22.99 -16.26 -0.58
CA THR A 104 -23.68 -17.35 -1.26
C THR A 104 -22.69 -18.48 -1.39
N ASP A 105 -22.81 -19.49 -0.53
CA ASP A 105 -22.08 -20.74 -0.64
C ASP A 105 -22.54 -21.44 -1.93
N ASN A 106 -21.80 -21.22 -3.04
CA ASN A 106 -21.90 -22.06 -4.24
C ASN A 106 -21.17 -23.39 -3.99
N THR A 107 -21.52 -24.08 -2.90
CA THR A 107 -21.11 -25.46 -2.70
C THR A 107 -22.18 -26.31 -3.35
N GLU A 108 -21.98 -26.67 -4.63
CA GLU A 108 -22.73 -27.77 -5.22
C GLU A 108 -22.44 -29.01 -4.37
N GLU A 109 -23.45 -29.52 -3.65
CA GLU A 109 -23.39 -30.84 -3.05
C GLU A 109 -23.22 -31.85 -4.19
N ILE A 110 -22.00 -32.39 -4.33
CA ILE A 110 -21.79 -33.59 -5.14
C ILE A 110 -22.46 -34.72 -4.36
N GLY A 111 -23.67 -35.08 -4.77
CA GLY A 111 -24.35 -36.26 -4.26
C GLY A 111 -23.55 -37.51 -4.65
N ASP A 112 -23.18 -38.30 -3.64
CA ASP A 112 -22.62 -39.64 -3.84
C ASP A 112 -23.73 -40.58 -4.36
N GLU A 113 -23.61 -41.07 -5.59
CA GLU A 113 -24.36 -42.22 -6.12
C GLU A 113 -23.65 -43.56 -5.83
#